data_AF-A0A920JIE9-F1
#
_entry.id   AF-A0A920JIE9-F1
#
_cell.length_a   1.000
_cell.length_b   1.000
_cell.length_c   1.000
_cell.angle_alpha   90.00
_cell.angle_beta   90.00
_cell.angle_gamma   90.00
#
_symmetry.space_group_name_H-M   'P 1'
#
loop_
_entity.id
_entity.type
_entity.pdbx_description
1 polymer ?
#
loop_
_entity_poly.entity_id
_entity_poly.type
_entity_poly.pdbx_seq_one_letter_code
_entity_poly.pdbx_strand_id
1 'polypeptide(L)'
;MFLPDRYVRGTCPKCNAPDQYGDNCEKCGATYKPTDLIDPISAISGKAPSLKESEHYFMKLTKFENMLEDWIETIDIHSSVKSKLKEWFDVGLRDWDISRDAPYFGFPYSRGRR
;
A
#
# COMPACT_ATOMS: atom_id res chain seq x y z
N MET A 1 3.18 -16.80 4.71
CA MET A 1 3.03 -15.73 3.71
C MET A 1 2.61 -14.47 4.42
N PHE A 2 3.04 -13.31 3.92
CA PHE A 2 2.46 -12.02 4.35
C PHE A 2 1.07 -11.86 3.72
N LEU A 3 0.20 -11.12 4.40
CA LEU A 3 -1.18 -10.88 3.97
C LEU A 3 -1.30 -9.43 3.50
N PRO A 4 -1.59 -9.18 2.21
CA PRO A 4 -2.13 -7.90 1.78
C PRO A 4 -3.39 -7.54 2.57
N ASP A 5 -3.65 -6.26 2.76
CA ASP A 5 -4.75 -5.73 3.58
C ASP A 5 -6.08 -6.44 3.33
N ARG A 6 -6.49 -6.58 2.07
CA ARG A 6 -7.73 -7.27 1.67
C ARG A 6 -7.84 -8.75 2.06
N TYR A 7 -6.76 -9.38 2.52
CA TYR A 7 -6.75 -10.76 3.03
C TYR A 7 -6.78 -10.85 4.55
N VAL A 8 -6.87 -9.72 5.24
CA VAL A 8 -7.20 -9.62 6.65
C VAL A 8 -8.67 -9.25 6.76
N ARG A 9 -9.42 -10.03 7.54
CA ARG A 9 -10.81 -9.71 7.88
C ARG A 9 -11.02 -9.76 9.39
N GLY A 10 -11.97 -9.02 9.90
CA GLY A 10 -12.26 -8.99 11.34
C GLY A 10 -13.48 -8.14 11.64
N THR A 11 -13.55 -7.65 12.86
CA THR A 11 -14.64 -6.80 13.34
C THR A 11 -14.24 -5.32 13.28
N CYS A 12 -15.13 -4.47 12.78
CA CYS A 12 -14.89 -3.03 12.68
C CYS A 12 -14.62 -2.39 14.06
N PRO A 13 -13.51 -1.66 14.23
CA PRO A 13 -13.19 -1.01 15.51
C PRO A 13 -14.08 0.19 15.85
N LYS A 14 -14.94 0.63 14.92
CA LYS A 14 -15.82 1.80 15.10
C LYS A 14 -17.26 1.42 15.39
N CYS A 15 -17.82 0.47 14.65
CA CYS A 15 -19.25 0.12 14.73
C CYS A 15 -19.51 -1.34 15.10
N ASN A 16 -18.46 -2.12 15.39
CA ASN A 16 -18.53 -3.54 15.73
C ASN A 16 -19.22 -4.42 14.66
N ALA A 17 -19.26 -3.97 13.41
CA ALA A 17 -19.69 -4.82 12.30
C ALA A 17 -18.73 -6.00 12.15
N PRO A 18 -19.19 -7.27 12.17
CA PRO A 18 -18.34 -8.41 11.90
C PRO A 18 -17.99 -8.47 10.39
N ASP A 19 -17.05 -9.35 10.05
CA ASP A 19 -16.71 -9.73 8.67
C ASP A 19 -16.33 -8.56 7.75
N GLN A 20 -15.61 -7.57 8.28
CA GLN A 20 -15.06 -6.47 7.50
C GLN A 20 -13.67 -6.81 6.97
N TYR A 21 -13.37 -6.41 5.74
CA TYR A 21 -12.11 -6.72 5.06
C TYR A 21 -11.21 -5.49 4.95
N GLY A 22 -9.91 -5.69 5.14
CA GLY A 22 -8.89 -4.70 4.86
C GLY A 22 -8.97 -3.44 5.73
N ASP A 23 -8.93 -2.29 5.07
CA ASP A 23 -8.72 -0.96 5.64
C ASP A 23 -10.00 -0.12 5.70
N ASN A 24 -11.16 -0.70 5.39
CA ASN A 24 -12.45 -0.03 5.42
C ASN A 24 -13.56 -0.88 6.02
N CYS A 25 -14.63 -0.21 6.47
CA CYS A 25 -15.88 -0.85 6.88
C CYS A 25 -16.99 -0.53 5.90
N GLU A 26 -17.58 -1.55 5.28
CA GLU A 26 -18.71 -1.42 4.34
C GLU A 26 -20.01 -1.02 5.03
N LYS A 27 -20.14 -1.25 6.35
CA LYS A 27 -21.35 -0.90 7.12
C LYS A 27 -21.41 0.58 7.52
N CYS A 28 -20.29 1.15 7.96
CA CYS A 28 -20.26 2.53 8.49
C CYS A 28 -19.38 3.50 7.69
N GLY A 29 -18.67 3.03 6.67
CA GLY A 29 -17.79 3.87 5.84
C GLY A 29 -16.48 4.30 6.50
N ALA A 30 -16.19 3.83 7.71
CA ALA A 30 -14.94 4.16 8.40
C ALA A 30 -13.73 3.55 7.67
N THR A 31 -12.60 4.26 7.70
CA THR A 31 -11.28 3.77 7.27
C THR A 31 -10.35 3.62 8.47
N TYR A 32 -9.48 2.62 8.44
CA TYR A 32 -8.56 2.25 9.53
C TYR A 32 -7.44 1.35 8.99
N LYS A 33 -6.41 1.07 9.79
CA LYS A 33 -5.42 0.07 9.37
C LYS A 33 -5.99 -1.32 9.59
N PRO A 34 -5.65 -2.33 8.76
CA PRO A 34 -6.07 -3.71 9.01
C PRO A 34 -5.60 -4.26 10.36
N THR A 35 -4.55 -3.68 10.95
CA THR A 35 -4.06 -3.99 12.30
C THR A 35 -5.00 -3.51 13.41
N ASP A 36 -5.92 -2.60 13.09
CA ASP A 36 -6.89 -2.05 14.04
C ASP A 36 -8.18 -2.88 14.08
N LEU A 37 -8.34 -3.86 13.19
CA LEU A 37 -9.47 -4.79 13.21
C LEU A 37 -9.49 -5.58 14.52
N ILE A 38 -10.67 -5.71 15.10
CA ILE A 38 -10.90 -6.54 16.29
C ILE A 38 -11.01 -8.00 15.84
N ASP A 39 -10.37 -8.91 16.58
CA ASP A 39 -10.30 -10.35 16.28
C ASP A 39 -9.95 -10.63 14.81
N PRO A 40 -8.80 -10.11 14.33
CA PRO A 40 -8.44 -10.25 12.92
C PRO A 40 -8.14 -11.72 12.60
N ILE A 41 -8.57 -12.15 11.43
CA ILE A 41 -8.34 -13.47 10.88
C ILE A 41 -7.92 -13.38 9.42
N SER A 42 -7.07 -14.32 9.01
CA SER A 42 -6.67 -14.49 7.62
C SER A 42 -7.86 -14.97 6.79
N ALA A 43 -8.24 -14.24 5.76
CA ALA A 43 -9.24 -14.67 4.80
C ALA A 43 -8.81 -15.92 3.99
N ILE A 44 -7.50 -16.22 3.95
CA ILE A 44 -6.95 -17.38 3.23
C ILE A 44 -6.98 -18.63 4.11
N SER A 45 -6.54 -18.52 5.37
CA SER A 45 -6.34 -19.70 6.24
C SER A 45 -7.32 -19.81 7.40
N GLY A 46 -8.10 -18.77 7.69
CA GLY A 46 -8.98 -18.67 8.86
C GLY A 46 -8.25 -18.48 10.20
N LYS A 47 -6.92 -18.41 10.21
CA LYS A 47 -6.11 -18.26 11.43
C LYS A 47 -5.85 -16.79 11.77
N ALA A 48 -5.65 -16.49 13.05
CA ALA A 48 -5.23 -15.17 13.49
C ALA A 48 -3.86 -14.79 12.87
N PRO A 49 -3.73 -13.60 12.25
CA PRO A 49 -2.46 -13.12 11.75
C PRO A 49 -1.56 -12.66 12.91
N SER A 50 -0.25 -12.55 12.63
CA SER A 50 0.73 -11.97 13.54
C SER A 50 1.57 -10.95 12.80
N LEU A 51 2.02 -9.91 13.50
CA LEU A 51 2.94 -8.92 12.96
C LEU A 51 4.33 -9.55 12.81
N LYS A 52 4.95 -9.30 11.67
CA LYS A 52 6.31 -9.76 11.36
C LYS A 52 7.04 -8.65 10.63
N GLU A 53 8.31 -8.46 10.98
CA GLU A 53 9.20 -7.58 10.25
C GLU A 53 9.74 -8.28 8.99
N SER A 54 9.97 -7.50 7.95
CA SER A 54 10.62 -7.95 6.72
C SER A 54 11.44 -6.84 6.09
N GLU A 55 12.50 -7.20 5.39
CA GLU A 55 13.33 -6.28 4.63
C GLU A 55 12.71 -6.08 3.24
N HIS A 56 12.39 -4.82 2.92
CA HIS A 56 11.84 -4.42 1.63
C HIS A 56 12.78 -3.45 0.91
N TYR A 57 12.85 -3.56 -0.41
CA TYR A 57 13.61 -2.70 -1.30
C TYR A 57 12.72 -1.60 -1.86
N PHE A 58 13.20 -0.35 -1.78
CA PHE A 58 12.48 0.83 -2.22
C PHE A 58 13.17 1.51 -3.41
N MET A 59 12.36 1.92 -4.39
CA MET A 59 12.79 2.83 -5.46
C MET A 59 12.79 4.26 -4.90
N LYS A 60 13.95 4.93 -4.99
CA LYS A 60 14.16 6.28 -4.47
C LYS A 60 13.50 7.36 -5.33
N LEU A 61 12.18 7.33 -5.41
CA LEU A 61 11.38 8.21 -6.26
C LEU A 61 11.57 9.67 -5.91
N THR A 62 11.74 9.96 -4.61
CA THR A 62 12.05 11.29 -4.07
C THR A 62 13.24 11.97 -4.77
N LYS A 63 14.22 11.19 -5.25
CA LYS A 63 15.40 11.74 -5.96
C LYS A 63 15.08 12.30 -7.34
N PHE A 64 13.95 11.93 -7.91
CA PHE A 64 13.55 12.33 -9.26
C PHE A 64 12.48 13.42 -9.25
N GLU A 65 12.07 13.91 -8.08
CA GLU A 65 10.95 14.84 -7.91
C GLU A 65 11.07 16.09 -8.80
N ASN A 66 12.15 16.86 -8.63
CA ASN A 66 12.38 18.08 -9.42
C ASN A 66 12.44 17.80 -10.94
N MET A 67 13.10 16.70 -11.34
CA MET A 67 13.22 16.34 -12.75
C MET A 67 11.84 15.99 -13.34
N LEU A 68 10.99 15.30 -12.58
CA LEU A 68 9.63 14.95 -13.02
C LEU A 68 8.72 16.18 -13.07
N GLU A 69 8.84 17.09 -12.09
CA GLU A 69 8.09 18.34 -12.05
C GLU A 69 8.41 19.21 -13.28
N ASP A 70 9.71 19.40 -13.57
CA ASP A 70 10.18 20.11 -14.77
C ASP A 70 9.69 19.42 -16.06
N TRP A 71 9.78 18.09 -16.12
CA TRP A 71 9.37 17.33 -17.29
C TRP A 71 7.87 17.46 -17.56
N ILE A 72 7.03 17.44 -16.51
CA ILE A 72 5.58 17.58 -16.61
C ILE A 72 5.16 18.95 -17.18
N GLU A 73 6.01 19.97 -17.02
CA GLU A 73 5.77 21.27 -17.64
C GLU A 73 5.96 21.25 -19.17
N THR A 74 6.80 20.34 -19.69
CA THR A 74 7.15 20.24 -21.11
C THR A 74 6.28 19.31 -21.95
N ILE A 75 5.58 18.37 -21.31
CA ILE A 75 4.79 17.35 -22.00
C ILE A 75 3.39 17.85 -22.36
N ASP A 76 2.91 17.46 -23.54
CA ASP A 76 1.55 17.73 -23.98
C ASP A 76 0.59 16.67 -23.40
N ILE A 77 0.05 16.98 -22.21
CA ILE A 77 -0.96 16.17 -21.53
C ILE A 77 -2.18 17.02 -21.20
N HIS A 78 -3.31 16.34 -21.00
CA HIS A 78 -4.55 17.02 -20.65
C HIS A 78 -4.39 17.86 -19.37
N SER A 79 -4.89 19.10 -19.39
CA SER A 79 -4.70 20.08 -18.31
C SER A 79 -5.13 19.57 -16.94
N SER A 80 -6.22 18.80 -16.86
CA SER A 80 -6.68 18.19 -15.61
C SER A 80 -5.69 17.17 -15.04
N VAL A 81 -4.98 16.42 -15.89
CA VAL A 81 -3.94 15.48 -15.47
C VAL A 81 -2.76 16.26 -14.90
N LYS A 82 -2.35 17.34 -15.59
CA LYS A 82 -1.27 18.23 -15.12
C LYS A 82 -1.60 18.83 -13.75
N SER A 83 -2.82 19.34 -13.56
CA SER A 83 -3.27 19.86 -12.26
C SER A 83 -3.25 18.78 -11.18
N LYS A 84 -3.66 17.54 -11.50
CA LYS A 84 -3.65 16.46 -10.53
C LYS A 84 -2.23 16.04 -10.13
N LEU A 85 -1.30 16.03 -11.07
CA LEU A 85 0.10 15.74 -10.80
C LEU A 85 0.74 16.81 -9.91
N LYS A 86 0.38 18.10 -10.09
CA LYS A 86 0.80 19.17 -9.19
C LYS A 86 0.38 18.94 -7.74
N GLU A 87 -0.87 18.51 -7.52
CA GLU A 87 -1.33 18.13 -6.17
C GLU A 87 -0.48 17.01 -5.55
N TRP A 88 0.05 16.09 -6.35
CA TRP A 88 0.93 15.03 -5.85
C TRP A 88 2.32 15.56 -5.46
N PHE A 89 2.86 16.54 -6.19
CA PHE A 89 4.12 17.21 -5.83
C PHE A 89 3.98 18.10 -4.60
N ASP A 90 2.86 18.80 -4.43
CA ASP A 90 2.60 19.63 -3.25
C ASP A 90 2.61 18.82 -1.94
N VAL A 91 2.18 17.55 -2.00
CA VAL A 91 2.23 16.60 -0.87
C VAL A 91 3.64 16.03 -0.68
N GLY A 92 4.48 16.06 -1.70
CA GLY A 92 5.81 15.45 -1.78
C GLY A 92 5.74 13.97 -2.16
N LEU A 93 6.63 13.55 -3.06
CA LEU A 93 6.74 12.15 -3.46
C LEU A 93 7.33 11.32 -2.31
N ARG A 94 7.06 10.01 -2.34
CA ARG A 94 7.60 9.05 -1.38
C ARG A 94 8.28 7.92 -2.11
N ASP A 95 9.32 7.37 -1.49
CA ASP A 95 10.00 6.18 -2.00
C ASP A 95 9.01 5.01 -2.09
N TRP A 96 9.09 4.26 -3.18
CA TRP A 96 8.08 3.26 -3.53
C TRP A 96 8.59 1.84 -3.26
N ASP A 97 7.85 1.06 -2.47
CA ASP A 97 8.21 -0.34 -2.18
C ASP A 97 7.96 -1.25 -3.39
N ILE A 98 9.04 -1.77 -3.96
CA ILE A 98 9.05 -2.59 -5.18
C ILE A 98 9.25 -4.09 -4.92
N SER A 99 9.32 -4.52 -3.66
CA SER A 99 9.65 -5.90 -3.30
C SER A 99 8.54 -6.58 -2.50
N ARG A 100 8.41 -7.90 -2.65
CA ARG A 100 7.46 -8.70 -1.88
C ARG A 100 8.12 -9.99 -1.43
N ASP A 101 7.77 -10.44 -0.23
CA ASP A 101 8.27 -11.70 0.33
C ASP A 101 7.69 -12.93 -0.35
N ALA A 102 8.46 -14.00 -0.34
CA ALA A 102 7.98 -15.33 -0.69
C ALA A 102 6.95 -15.83 0.35
N PRO A 103 6.00 -16.70 -0.06
CA PRO A 103 5.76 -17.18 -1.42
C PRO A 103 5.10 -16.11 -2.29
N TYR A 104 5.58 -15.98 -3.53
CA TYR A 104 5.03 -15.06 -4.53
C TYR A 104 5.23 -15.64 -5.93
N PHE A 105 4.30 -15.38 -6.85
CA PHE A 105 4.47 -15.72 -8.25
C PHE A 105 4.99 -14.48 -9.00
N GLY A 106 6.26 -14.50 -9.38
CA GLY A 106 6.92 -13.38 -10.03
C GLY A 106 8.41 -13.62 -10.23
N PHE A 107 9.14 -12.56 -10.54
CA PHE A 107 10.57 -12.64 -10.76
C PHE A 107 11.34 -12.57 -9.44
N PRO A 108 12.28 -13.50 -9.17
CA PRO A 108 13.17 -13.37 -8.03
C PRO A 108 14.07 -12.15 -8.24
N TYR A 109 14.14 -11.27 -7.23
CA TYR A 109 15.11 -10.21 -7.25
C TYR A 109 16.49 -10.79 -6.90
N SER A 110 17.51 -10.47 -7.70
CA SER A 110 18.87 -10.82 -7.37
C SER A 110 19.29 -10.01 -6.15
N ARG A 111 19.45 -10.65 -4.99
CA ARG A 111 20.27 -10.08 -3.93
C ARG A 111 21.67 -9.99 -4.51
N GLY A 112 22.08 -8.79 -4.94
CA GLY A 112 23.42 -8.57 -5.49
C GLY A 112 24.43 -9.30 -4.61
N ARG A 113 25.35 -10.05 -5.23
CA ARG A 113 26.45 -10.68 -4.49
C ARG A 113 27.12 -9.58 -3.68
N ARG A 114 26.99 -9.63 -2.35
CA ARG A 114 27.89 -8.90 -1.46
C ARG A 114 29.28 -9.47 -1.62
#